data_AF-A0A164ZID5-F1
#
_entry.id   AF-A0A164ZID5-F1
#
_cell.length_a   1.000
_cell.length_b   1.000
_cell.length_c   1.000
_cell.angle_alpha   90.00
_cell.angle_beta   90.00
_cell.angle_gamma   90.00
#
_symmetry.space_group_name_H-M   'P 1'
#
loop_
_entity.id
_entity.type
_entity.pdbx_description
1 polymer ?
#
loop_
_entity_poly.entity_id
_entity_poly.type
_entity_poly.pdbx_seq_one_letter_code
_entity_poly.pdbx_strand_id
1 'polypeptide(L)'
;MAATEKVTVLDGSVPGKPTAEVRFVESGGAALLPAERALYGRDRHVKDRIRWSFDPTKEEKVSRLLDWIQATSHAVATFGLQKFLESGQRGAIIANAGYRSYMNPQEPAFDWITWPFVVKTLDRTLQQSLAYYDPAAQVLVFVFLLSETGSSIAIWRRRLDVPSSLRITYRKELDRRKAELAKQSLEIITDT
;
A
#
# COMPACT_ATOMS: atom_id res chain seq x y z
N MET A 1 22.94 5.54 -5.40
CA MET A 1 22.97 4.68 -4.20
C MET A 1 22.09 3.47 -4.47
N ALA A 2 22.59 2.25 -4.31
CA ALA A 2 21.76 1.06 -4.45
C ALA A 2 20.72 1.06 -3.32
N ALA A 3 19.43 1.03 -3.66
CA ALA A 3 18.38 0.87 -2.68
C ALA A 3 18.57 -0.51 -2.01
N THR A 4 18.88 -0.54 -0.72
CA THR A 4 18.94 -1.78 0.04
C THR A 4 17.51 -2.25 0.27
N GLU A 5 17.13 -3.37 -0.34
CA GLU A 5 15.85 -3.99 -0.06
C GLU A 5 15.82 -4.53 1.37
N LYS A 6 14.70 -4.32 2.06
CA LYS A 6 14.47 -4.88 3.38
C LYS A 6 13.47 -6.02 3.26
N VAL A 7 13.86 -7.21 3.73
CA VAL A 7 12.97 -8.37 3.77
C VAL A 7 12.42 -8.54 5.18
N THR A 8 11.11 -8.61 5.31
CA THR A 8 10.39 -8.93 6.55
C THR A 8 9.66 -10.25 6.37
N VAL A 9 9.84 -11.19 7.28
CA VAL A 9 9.15 -12.49 7.24
C VAL A 9 8.10 -12.50 8.35
N LEU A 10 6.85 -12.80 7.97
CA LEU A 10 5.74 -12.88 8.91
C LEU A 10 5.04 -14.23 8.79
N ASP A 11 4.41 -14.65 9.87
CA ASP A 11 3.55 -15.82 9.84
C ASP A 11 2.27 -15.52 9.03
N GLY A 12 2.10 -16.25 7.91
CA GLY A 12 0.93 -16.22 7.04
C GLY A 12 -0.32 -16.85 7.62
N SER A 13 -0.22 -17.46 8.81
CA SER A 13 -1.27 -18.27 9.40
C SER A 13 -2.61 -17.55 9.49
N VAL A 14 -3.62 -18.19 8.91
CA VAL A 14 -5.03 -17.92 9.18
C VAL A 14 -5.53 -19.07 10.05
N PRO A 15 -6.37 -18.84 11.08
CA PRO A 15 -6.92 -19.91 11.90
C PRO A 15 -7.52 -21.04 11.04
N GLY A 16 -7.00 -22.27 11.19
CA GLY A 16 -7.48 -23.46 10.48
C GLY A 16 -6.81 -23.79 9.13
N LYS A 17 -5.72 -23.11 8.73
CA LYS A 17 -4.93 -23.46 7.53
C LYS A 17 -3.46 -23.74 7.88
N PRO A 18 -2.77 -24.66 7.16
CA PRO A 18 -1.37 -24.95 7.39
C PRO A 18 -0.49 -23.71 7.18
N THR A 19 0.56 -23.63 8.00
CA THR A 19 1.53 -22.54 8.12
C THR A 19 2.35 -22.37 6.85
N ALA A 20 2.34 -21.16 6.29
CA ALA A 20 3.34 -20.72 5.32
C ALA A 20 3.87 -19.36 5.77
N GLU A 21 5.19 -19.25 5.93
CA GLU A 21 5.83 -17.97 6.14
C GLU A 21 5.62 -17.09 4.90
N VAL A 22 5.16 -15.86 5.12
CA VAL A 22 4.96 -14.87 4.06
C VAL A 22 6.12 -13.89 4.12
N ARG A 23 6.82 -13.75 2.99
CA ARG A 23 7.94 -12.82 2.83
C ARG A 23 7.45 -11.51 2.23
N PHE A 24 7.80 -10.40 2.87
CA PHE A 24 7.54 -9.05 2.40
C PHE A 24 8.85 -8.39 2.01
N VAL A 25 8.98 -8.02 0.74
CA VAL A 25 10.13 -7.29 0.22
C VAL A 25 9.76 -5.80 0.15
N GLU A 26 10.46 -4.96 0.90
CA GLU A 26 10.36 -3.51 0.77
C GLU A 26 11.42 -3.03 -0.22
N SER A 27 11.01 -2.35 -1.29
CA SER A 27 11.93 -1.90 -2.33
C SER A 27 12.66 -0.60 -1.99
N GLY A 28 12.25 0.06 -0.90
CA GLY A 28 12.75 1.39 -0.55
C GLY A 28 12.29 2.44 -1.56
N GLY A 29 11.14 2.22 -2.19
CA GLY A 29 10.58 3.09 -3.24
C GLY A 29 11.10 2.82 -4.66
N ALA A 30 12.04 1.87 -4.86
CA ALA A 30 12.52 1.52 -6.19
C ALA A 30 11.41 1.02 -7.14
N ALA A 31 10.38 0.34 -6.59
CA ALA A 31 9.21 -0.10 -7.34
C ALA A 31 8.32 1.04 -7.84
N LEU A 32 8.46 2.24 -7.26
CA LEU A 32 7.67 3.44 -7.57
C LEU A 32 8.35 4.35 -8.58
N LEU A 33 9.69 4.29 -8.69
CA LEU A 33 10.47 5.15 -9.60
C LEU A 33 9.96 5.15 -11.04
N PRO A 34 9.63 4.01 -11.67
CA PRO A 34 9.12 4.03 -13.06
C PRO A 34 7.80 4.78 -13.20
N ALA A 35 7.02 4.88 -12.12
CA ALA A 35 5.70 5.52 -12.10
C ALA A 35 5.75 6.99 -11.65
N GLU A 36 6.92 7.58 -11.41
CA GLU A 36 7.05 8.94 -10.88
C GLU A 36 6.31 9.97 -11.74
N ARG A 37 6.45 9.88 -13.07
CA ARG A 37 5.74 10.74 -14.02
C ARG A 37 4.22 10.57 -13.93
N ALA A 38 3.73 9.33 -13.87
CA ALA A 38 2.31 9.06 -13.74
C ALA A 38 1.75 9.51 -12.37
N LEU A 39 2.51 9.35 -11.29
CA LEU A 39 2.08 9.71 -9.95
C LEU A 39 2.11 11.21 -9.70
N TYR A 40 3.15 11.90 -10.15
CA TYR A 40 3.44 13.28 -9.75
C TYR A 40 3.54 14.28 -10.91
N GLY A 41 3.51 13.82 -12.15
CA GLY A 41 3.52 14.67 -13.33
C GLY A 41 2.50 15.79 -13.24
N ARG A 42 2.87 16.95 -13.80
CA ARG A 42 2.01 18.14 -13.89
C ARG A 42 1.71 18.51 -15.34
N ASP A 43 2.28 17.76 -16.29
CA ASP A 43 2.04 17.89 -17.72
C ASP A 43 0.61 17.48 -18.13
N ARG A 44 -0.07 16.70 -17.28
CA ARG A 44 -1.42 16.21 -17.52
C ARG A 44 -2.26 16.23 -16.24
N HIS A 45 -3.56 16.45 -16.40
CA HIS A 45 -4.52 16.35 -15.31
C HIS A 45 -4.46 15.01 -14.60
N VAL A 46 -4.67 15.02 -13.29
CA VAL A 46 -4.59 13.81 -12.45
C VAL A 46 -5.53 12.70 -12.92
N LYS A 47 -6.74 13.04 -13.37
CA LYS A 47 -7.72 12.08 -13.90
C LYS A 47 -7.22 11.30 -15.12
N ASP A 48 -6.24 11.84 -15.84
CA ASP A 48 -5.66 11.23 -17.05
C ASP A 48 -4.38 10.45 -16.76
N ARG A 49 -3.73 10.74 -15.63
CA ARG A 49 -2.54 10.03 -15.16
C ARG A 49 -2.89 8.87 -14.22
N ILE A 50 -3.90 9.03 -13.36
CA ILE A 50 -4.30 8.04 -12.36
C ILE A 50 -5.73 7.60 -12.68
N ARG A 51 -5.87 6.34 -13.06
CA ARG A 51 -7.13 5.74 -13.46
C ARG A 51 -7.57 4.69 -12.45
N TRP A 52 -8.83 4.75 -12.09
CA TRP A 52 -9.47 3.84 -11.15
C TRP A 52 -10.47 2.94 -11.88
N SER A 53 -10.94 1.88 -11.20
CA SER A 53 -12.08 1.06 -11.64
C SER A 53 -11.84 0.21 -12.89
N PHE A 54 -10.59 -0.12 -13.20
CA PHE A 54 -10.31 -1.17 -14.18
C PHE A 54 -10.69 -2.54 -13.64
N ASP A 55 -11.14 -3.43 -14.53
CA ASP A 55 -11.36 -4.83 -14.20
C ASP A 55 -10.01 -5.52 -13.92
N PRO A 56 -9.73 -5.98 -12.69
CA PRO A 56 -8.46 -6.58 -12.34
C PRO A 56 -8.21 -7.93 -13.04
N THR A 57 -9.25 -8.59 -13.55
CA THR A 57 -9.15 -9.92 -14.18
C THR A 57 -8.57 -9.86 -15.59
N LYS A 58 -8.55 -8.67 -16.21
CA LYS A 58 -8.02 -8.45 -17.56
C LYS A 58 -6.49 -8.39 -17.61
N GLU A 59 -5.85 -8.18 -16.47
CA GLU A 59 -4.39 -8.07 -16.36
C GLU A 59 -3.87 -9.16 -15.43
N GLU A 60 -3.25 -10.19 -15.99
CA GLU A 60 -2.80 -11.40 -15.27
C GLU A 60 -1.90 -11.05 -14.07
N LYS A 61 -0.99 -10.08 -14.24
CA LYS A 61 -0.07 -9.63 -13.18
C LYS A 61 -0.82 -9.00 -12.01
N VAL A 62 -1.88 -8.25 -12.30
CA VAL A 62 -2.71 -7.58 -11.29
C VAL A 62 -3.59 -8.59 -10.59
N SER A 63 -4.28 -9.46 -11.34
CA SER A 63 -5.13 -10.52 -10.79
C SER A 63 -4.32 -11.39 -9.83
N ARG A 64 -3.17 -11.92 -10.27
CA ARG A 64 -2.31 -12.78 -9.43
C ARG A 64 -1.86 -12.08 -8.15
N LEU A 65 -1.49 -10.81 -8.22
CA LEU A 65 -1.06 -10.06 -7.03
C LEU A 65 -2.23 -9.81 -6.08
N LEU A 66 -3.42 -9.48 -6.59
CA LEU A 66 -4.60 -9.31 -5.75
C LEU A 66 -5.05 -10.64 -5.11
N ASP A 67 -4.96 -11.76 -5.82
CA ASP A 67 -5.24 -13.09 -5.30
C ASP A 67 -4.24 -13.47 -4.20
N TRP A 68 -2.95 -13.18 -4.41
CA TRP A 68 -1.92 -13.37 -3.38
C TRP A 68 -2.19 -12.52 -2.14
N ILE A 69 -2.53 -11.23 -2.30
CA ILE A 69 -2.88 -10.33 -1.19
C ILE A 69 -4.10 -10.87 -0.43
N GLN A 70 -5.09 -11.41 -1.14
CA GLN A 70 -6.27 -11.99 -0.51
C GLN A 70 -5.92 -13.26 0.27
N ALA A 71 -5.13 -14.15 -0.32
CA ALA A 71 -4.69 -15.40 0.29
C ALA A 71 -3.81 -15.18 1.53
N THR A 72 -3.01 -14.12 1.53
CA THR A 72 -2.09 -13.74 2.62
C THR A 72 -2.60 -12.56 3.46
N SER A 73 -3.88 -12.23 3.35
CA SER A 73 -4.48 -11.01 3.94
C SER A 73 -4.16 -10.79 5.42
N HIS A 74 -4.09 -11.85 6.22
CA HIS A 74 -3.70 -11.76 7.64
C HIS A 74 -2.27 -11.22 7.82
N ALA A 75 -1.30 -11.77 7.07
CA ALA A 75 0.08 -11.30 7.12
C ALA A 75 0.23 -9.89 6.53
N VAL A 76 -0.48 -9.58 5.44
CA VAL A 76 -0.45 -8.23 4.84
C VAL A 76 -1.02 -7.19 5.81
N ALA A 77 -2.13 -7.51 6.50
CA ALA A 77 -2.70 -6.65 7.53
C ALA A 77 -1.77 -6.52 8.74
N THR A 78 -1.08 -7.59 9.13
CA THR A 78 -0.06 -7.56 10.20
C THR A 78 1.09 -6.62 9.82
N PHE A 79 1.62 -6.77 8.61
CA PHE A 79 2.68 -5.93 8.07
C PHE A 79 2.26 -4.46 8.07
N GLY A 80 1.10 -4.13 7.50
CA GLY A 80 0.61 -2.75 7.45
C GLY A 80 0.36 -2.14 8.84
N LEU A 81 -0.13 -2.93 9.81
CA LEU A 81 -0.26 -2.48 11.19
C LEU A 81 1.10 -2.14 11.80
N GLN A 82 2.12 -3.00 11.60
CA GLN A 82 3.47 -2.73 12.06
C GLN A 82 4.03 -1.45 11.46
N LYS A 83 3.88 -1.23 10.15
CA LYS A 83 4.31 0.03 9.49
C LYS A 83 3.59 1.26 10.07
N PHE A 84 2.31 1.15 10.39
CA PHE A 84 1.57 2.21 11.08
C PHE A 84 2.14 2.49 12.48
N LEU A 85 2.36 1.46 13.29
CA LEU A 85 2.90 1.59 14.64
C LEU A 85 4.33 2.15 14.66
N GLU A 86 5.17 1.74 13.70
CA GLU A 86 6.54 2.22 13.49
C GLU A 86 6.54 3.71 13.08
N SER A 87 5.77 4.06 12.05
CA SER A 87 5.77 5.41 11.50
C SER A 87 4.98 6.42 12.33
N GLY A 88 3.97 5.97 13.08
CA GLY A 88 2.99 6.84 13.74
C GLY A 88 2.13 7.65 12.77
N GLN A 89 2.13 7.32 11.48
CA GLN A 89 1.46 8.07 10.42
C GLN A 89 0.40 7.24 9.71
N ARG A 90 -0.71 7.87 9.35
CA ARG A 90 -1.66 7.31 8.38
C ARG A 90 -0.91 7.01 7.08
N GLY A 91 -1.13 5.81 6.55
CA GLY A 91 -0.45 5.32 5.37
C GLY A 91 -1.09 4.09 4.76
N ALA A 92 -0.50 3.61 3.68
CA ALA A 92 -0.98 2.45 2.97
C ALA A 92 0.21 1.67 2.43
N ILE A 93 0.00 0.38 2.23
CA ILE A 93 0.90 -0.44 1.43
C ILE A 93 0.63 -0.10 -0.04
N ILE A 94 1.69 0.07 -0.83
CA ILE A 94 1.61 0.19 -2.27
C ILE A 94 2.49 -0.86 -2.95
N ALA A 95 1.99 -1.46 -4.03
CA ALA A 95 2.71 -2.46 -4.82
C ALA A 95 2.55 -2.19 -6.32
N ASN A 96 3.67 -2.25 -7.03
CA ASN A 96 3.69 -2.21 -8.48
C ASN A 96 3.56 -3.63 -9.04
N ALA A 97 2.43 -3.96 -9.65
CA ALA A 97 2.18 -5.29 -10.22
C ALA A 97 3.18 -5.68 -11.32
N GLY A 98 3.76 -4.68 -12.00
CA GLY A 98 4.75 -4.87 -13.06
C GLY A 98 6.20 -4.91 -12.58
N TYR A 99 6.49 -4.55 -11.33
CA TYR A 99 7.86 -4.53 -10.81
C TYR A 99 8.29 -5.90 -10.32
N ARG A 100 9.53 -6.28 -10.61
CA ARG A 100 10.21 -7.44 -10.01
C ARG A 100 11.60 -7.00 -9.59
N SER A 101 11.96 -7.33 -8.35
CA SER A 101 13.30 -7.11 -7.84
C SER A 101 14.31 -8.02 -8.55
N TYR A 102 15.55 -7.54 -8.73
CA TYR A 102 16.64 -8.41 -9.15
C TYR A 102 17.03 -9.42 -8.07
N MET A 103 16.98 -9.01 -6.80
CA MET A 103 17.35 -9.85 -5.65
C MET A 103 16.24 -10.82 -5.28
N ASN A 104 14.98 -10.41 -5.44
CA ASN A 104 13.80 -11.19 -5.10
C ASN A 104 12.79 -11.23 -6.28
N PRO A 105 13.13 -11.86 -7.41
CA PRO A 105 12.35 -11.77 -8.65
C PRO A 105 11.00 -12.49 -8.62
N GLN A 106 10.78 -13.37 -7.64
CA GLN A 106 9.52 -14.11 -7.47
C GLN A 106 8.56 -13.46 -6.48
N GLU A 107 9.04 -12.53 -5.67
CA GLU A 107 8.25 -11.88 -4.64
C GLU A 107 7.77 -10.49 -5.10
N PRO A 108 6.51 -10.12 -4.82
CA PRO A 108 6.08 -8.74 -5.00
C PRO A 108 6.79 -7.81 -4.02
N ALA A 109 7.06 -6.59 -4.48
CA ALA A 109 7.57 -5.54 -3.63
C ALA A 109 6.42 -4.71 -3.04
N PHE A 110 6.50 -4.43 -1.75
CA PHE A 110 5.54 -3.64 -0.99
C PHE A 110 6.24 -2.48 -0.29
N ASP A 111 5.88 -1.25 -0.64
CA ASP A 111 6.37 -0.06 0.03
C ASP A 111 5.27 0.57 0.90
N TRP A 112 5.66 1.27 1.96
CA TRP A 112 4.73 2.02 2.79
C TRP A 112 4.69 3.49 2.36
N ILE A 113 3.52 3.96 1.94
CA ILE A 113 3.29 5.36 1.56
C ILE A 113 2.47 6.08 2.61
N THR A 114 2.83 7.31 2.91
CA THR A 114 2.16 8.14 3.93
C THR A 114 1.54 9.38 3.32
N TRP A 115 0.93 10.22 4.16
CA TRP A 115 0.26 11.44 3.71
C TRP A 115 1.10 12.35 2.79
N PRO A 116 2.39 12.67 3.10
CA PRO A 116 3.21 13.52 2.24
C PRO A 116 3.45 12.95 0.84
N PHE A 117 3.37 11.62 0.69
CA PHE A 117 3.44 10.95 -0.61
C PHE A 117 2.14 11.16 -1.38
N VAL A 118 1.01 10.87 -0.73
CA VAL A 118 -0.30 10.83 -1.41
C VAL A 118 -0.79 12.22 -1.78
N VAL A 119 -0.57 13.24 -0.96
CA VAL A 119 -0.98 14.62 -1.28
C VAL A 119 -0.32 15.13 -2.57
N LYS A 120 0.94 14.74 -2.84
CA LYS A 120 1.66 15.13 -4.06
C LYS A 120 1.06 14.52 -5.33
N THR A 121 0.29 13.45 -5.23
CA THR A 121 -0.35 12.86 -6.41
C THR A 121 -1.47 13.73 -6.99
N LEU A 122 -2.05 14.60 -6.14
CA LEU A 122 -3.28 15.36 -6.40
C LEU A 122 -4.51 14.48 -6.66
N ASP A 123 -4.41 13.17 -6.46
CA ASP A 123 -5.52 12.25 -6.66
C ASP A 123 -6.43 12.26 -5.43
N ARG A 124 -7.65 12.76 -5.63
CA ARG A 124 -8.65 12.86 -4.57
C ARG A 124 -8.95 11.50 -3.94
N THR A 125 -9.03 10.44 -4.74
CA THR A 125 -9.39 9.11 -4.25
C THR A 125 -8.32 8.53 -3.34
N LEU A 126 -7.03 8.65 -3.69
CA LEU A 126 -5.90 8.27 -2.84
C LEU A 126 -5.92 9.07 -1.53
N GLN A 127 -6.06 10.39 -1.63
CA GLN A 127 -6.06 11.26 -0.45
C GLN A 127 -7.21 10.95 0.50
N GLN A 128 -8.43 10.86 -0.01
CA GLN A 128 -9.60 10.51 0.80
C GLN A 128 -9.48 9.11 1.41
N SER A 129 -8.84 8.17 0.71
CA SER A 129 -8.59 6.83 1.25
C SER A 129 -7.75 6.90 2.53
N LEU A 130 -6.63 7.65 2.51
CA LEU A 130 -5.75 7.80 3.69
C LEU A 130 -6.34 8.71 4.77
N ALA A 131 -7.08 9.75 4.37
CA ALA A 131 -7.62 10.74 5.31
C ALA A 131 -8.67 10.14 6.25
N TYR A 132 -9.48 9.20 5.77
CA TYR A 132 -10.72 8.81 6.48
C TYR A 132 -10.75 7.38 7.03
N TYR A 133 -9.82 6.50 6.69
CA TYR A 133 -9.80 5.13 7.25
C TYR A 133 -9.31 5.10 8.72
N ASP A 134 -9.62 4.07 9.50
CA ASP A 134 -9.03 3.87 10.82
C ASP A 134 -7.83 2.89 10.70
N PRO A 135 -6.57 3.35 10.86
CA PRO A 135 -5.39 2.48 10.76
C PRO A 135 -5.27 1.42 11.85
N ALA A 136 -6.03 1.54 12.96
CA ALA A 136 -6.11 0.49 13.97
C ALA A 136 -7.12 -0.61 13.62
N ALA A 137 -8.04 -0.33 12.70
CA ALA A 137 -9.08 -1.27 12.27
C ALA A 137 -8.78 -1.87 10.90
N GLN A 138 -8.14 -1.12 10.00
CA GLN A 138 -7.95 -1.51 8.62
C GLN A 138 -6.58 -1.12 8.10
N VAL A 139 -6.03 -1.97 7.22
CA VAL A 139 -4.87 -1.68 6.39
C VAL A 139 -5.34 -1.46 4.96
N LEU A 140 -4.85 -0.37 4.36
CA LEU A 140 -5.07 -0.09 2.94
C LEU A 140 -3.93 -0.66 2.11
N VAL A 141 -4.29 -1.34 1.02
CA VAL A 141 -3.34 -1.83 0.03
C VAL A 141 -3.73 -1.28 -1.33
N PHE A 142 -2.79 -0.59 -1.97
CA PHE A 142 -2.89 -0.13 -3.35
C PHE A 142 -2.03 -1.01 -4.24
N VAL A 143 -2.65 -1.62 -5.24
CA VAL A 143 -1.93 -2.27 -6.33
C VAL A 143 -2.03 -1.35 -7.52
N PHE A 144 -0.94 -1.11 -8.24
CA PHE A 144 -0.98 -0.36 -9.48
C PHE A 144 -0.24 -1.06 -10.60
N LEU A 145 -0.61 -0.72 -11.83
CA LEU A 145 0.06 -1.12 -13.04
C LEU A 145 0.34 0.12 -13.90
N LEU A 146 1.59 0.26 -14.31
CA LEU A 146 2.06 1.35 -15.17
C LEU A 146 1.73 1.05 -16.64
N SER A 147 1.19 2.03 -17.34
CA SER A 147 1.05 1.97 -18.80
C SER A 147 2.41 1.86 -19.48
N GLU A 148 2.47 1.27 -20.67
CA GLU A 148 3.72 1.09 -21.43
C GLU A 148 4.49 2.41 -21.67
N THR A 149 3.78 3.52 -21.82
CA THR A 149 4.38 4.86 -22.02
C THR A 149 4.88 5.51 -20.73
N GLY A 150 4.67 4.89 -19.57
CA GLY A 150 5.01 5.45 -18.26
C GLY A 150 4.21 6.69 -17.84
N SER A 151 3.22 7.09 -18.64
CA SER A 151 2.52 8.38 -18.46
C SER A 151 1.22 8.28 -17.68
N SER A 152 0.74 7.05 -17.42
CA SER A 152 -0.45 6.79 -16.62
C SER A 152 -0.36 5.47 -15.87
N ILE A 153 -1.13 5.35 -14.79
CA ILE A 153 -1.27 4.13 -13.99
C ILE A 153 -2.75 3.79 -13.83
N ALA A 154 -3.03 2.49 -13.80
CA ALA A 154 -4.26 1.95 -13.23
C ALA A 154 -4.00 1.59 -11.76
N ILE A 155 -4.91 1.96 -10.85
CA ILE A 155 -4.83 1.64 -9.41
C ILE A 155 -6.06 0.86 -8.96
N TRP A 156 -5.81 -0.16 -8.14
CA TRP A 156 -6.80 -0.93 -7.40
C TRP A 156 -6.58 -0.77 -5.89
N ARG A 157 -7.68 -0.71 -5.13
CA ARG A 157 -7.65 -0.59 -3.67
C ARG A 157 -8.24 -1.84 -3.02
N ARG A 158 -7.53 -2.37 -2.02
CA ARG A 158 -8.04 -3.35 -1.05
C ARG A 158 -8.01 -2.76 0.35
N ARG A 159 -9.02 -3.12 1.15
CA ARG A 159 -9.07 -2.86 2.58
C ARG A 159 -9.01 -4.22 3.27
N LEU A 160 -8.04 -4.38 4.14
CA LEU A 160 -7.85 -5.60 4.92
C LEU A 160 -8.13 -5.27 6.38
N ASP A 161 -8.97 -6.06 7.03
CA ASP A 161 -9.24 -5.84 8.44
C ASP A 161 -8.05 -6.28 9.28
N VAL A 162 -7.72 -5.47 10.28
CA VAL A 162 -6.66 -5.81 11.24
C VAL A 162 -7.17 -6.95 12.14
N PRO A 163 -6.42 -8.07 12.23
CA PRO A 163 -6.81 -9.19 13.08
C PRO A 163 -7.09 -8.75 14.52
N SER A 164 -8.18 -9.24 15.10
CA SER A 164 -8.58 -8.88 16.48
C SER A 164 -7.52 -9.21 17.52
N SER A 165 -6.77 -10.31 17.33
CA SER A 165 -5.64 -10.68 18.19
C SER A 165 -4.61 -9.56 18.25
N LEU A 166 -4.23 -8.98 17.12
CA LEU A 166 -3.26 -7.88 17.07
C LEU A 166 -3.80 -6.60 17.70
N ARG A 167 -5.10 -6.30 17.51
CA ARG A 167 -5.74 -5.14 18.16
C ARG A 167 -5.72 -5.26 19.68
N ILE A 168 -5.89 -6.47 20.22
CA ILE A 168 -5.78 -6.74 21.65
C ILE A 168 -4.32 -6.61 22.11
N THR A 169 -3.39 -7.26 21.41
CA THR A 169 -1.96 -7.25 21.74
C THR A 169 -1.38 -5.84 21.77
N TYR A 170 -1.70 -5.00 20.77
CA TYR A 170 -1.16 -3.65 20.64
C TYR A 170 -2.09 -2.55 21.17
N ARG A 171 -3.13 -2.88 21.94
CA ARG A 171 -4.19 -1.95 22.36
C ARG A 171 -3.66 -0.61 22.88
N LYS A 172 -2.76 -0.64 23.87
CA LYS A 172 -2.19 0.57 24.49
C LYS A 172 -1.46 1.46 23.47
N GLU A 173 -0.69 0.84 22.58
CA GLU A 173 0.06 1.55 21.56
C GLU A 173 -0.88 2.15 20.49
N LEU A 174 -1.90 1.38 20.07
CA LEU A 174 -2.91 1.86 19.13
C LEU A 174 -3.68 3.06 19.69
N ASP A 175 -4.09 2.99 20.95
CA ASP A 175 -4.78 4.10 21.62
C ASP A 175 -3.91 5.37 21.63
N ARG A 176 -2.62 5.22 21.96
CA ARG A 176 -1.64 6.32 21.91
C ARG A 176 -1.53 6.92 20.51
N ARG A 177 -1.31 6.08 19.48
CA ARG A 177 -1.17 6.53 18.09
C ARG A 177 -2.45 7.20 17.57
N LYS A 178 -3.63 6.70 17.92
CA LYS A 178 -4.91 7.31 17.54
C LYS A 178 -5.07 8.70 18.15
N ALA A 179 -4.68 8.88 19.41
CA ALA A 179 -4.70 10.19 20.07
C ALA A 179 -3.72 11.18 19.41
N GLU A 180 -2.56 10.72 18.93
CA GLU A 180 -1.62 11.54 18.16
C GLU A 180 -2.20 11.93 16.80
N LEU A 181 -2.80 10.99 16.07
CA LEU A 181 -3.43 11.25 14.78
C LEU A 181 -4.61 12.24 14.87
N ALA A 182 -5.38 12.20 15.95
CA ALA A 182 -6.51 13.12 16.14
C ALA A 182 -6.08 14.60 16.22
N LYS A 183 -4.79 14.86 16.50
CA LYS A 183 -4.20 16.21 16.51
C LYS A 183 -3.74 16.67 15.14
N GLN A 184 -3.72 15.79 14.14
CA GLN A 184 -3.28 16.09 12.78
C GLN A 184 -4.49 16.46 11.91
N SER A 185 -4.44 17.63 11.29
CA SER A 185 -5.40 18.00 10.22
C SER A 185 -4.84 17.55 8.88
N LEU A 186 -5.61 16.77 8.12
CA LEU A 186 -5.26 16.35 6.77
C LEU A 186 -6.18 17.04 5.77
N GLU A 187 -5.62 17.91 4.95
CA GLU A 187 -6.35 18.69 3.96
C GLU A 187 -6.30 18.04 2.58
N ILE A 188 -7.46 17.71 2.02
CA ILE A 188 -7.54 17.19 0.65
C ILE A 188 -7.17 18.31 -0.33
N ILE A 189 -6.13 18.09 -1.13
CA ILE A 189 -5.65 19.01 -2.16
C ILE A 189 -5.95 18.41 -3.53
N THR A 190 -6.77 19.08 -4.33
CA THR A 190 -7.10 18.65 -5.70
C THR A 190 -6.53 19.61 -6.73
N ASP A 191 -6.18 19.06 -7.89
CA ASP A 191 -5.88 19.85 -9.10
C ASP A 191 -7.11 20.73 -9.43
N THR A 192 -6.91 22.02 -9.58
CA THR A 192 -7.99 23.01 -9.80
C THR A 192 -8.30 23.17 -11.27
#